data_AF-F8NPM4-F1
#
_entry.id   AF-F8NPM4-F1
#
_cell.length_a   1.000
_cell.length_b   1.000
_cell.length_c   1.000
_cell.angle_alpha   90.00
_cell.angle_beta   90.00
_cell.angle_gamma   90.00
#
_symmetry.space_group_name_H-M   'P 1'
#
loop_
_entity.id
_entity.type
_entity.pdbx_description
1 polymer ?
#
loop_
_entity_poly.entity_id
_entity_poly.type
_entity_poly.pdbx_seq_one_letter_code
_entity_poly.pdbx_strand_id
1 'polypeptide(L)'
;MTGPKFIAARSGTTIQHTGHLGYLFAEECKGRKAAVVKGRKTSPMGVTIVELHGLTNSQPSTQTNDHSVDLRLRTHSIEMAVFPISISLGTCIACGIFRDWFCFSMILLGIVSSGVTCLVIGSGKFDVRRIVPAKGSPKGDGMMISDKDVIILQGEESSVATITRGSFTLDFTGQNHPDAIQAGGEEHEPVYRSIGLCSLLLVAQFLLQLLLIPQGTLFGQIMFIGSLAVSWAYNSYLASIEKEKVQREILMEKVLKEPWVKKYQLGTRTSMTVFVLLAMMPAEPRKLLNEMLPNDTRAWKTWKDTVLDKIEKNQELRFSENHWNIAGFRDDETSLLKTLYGDAEDAYEGHLGHRASRSDDIEKGV
;
A
#
# COMPACT_ATOMS: atom_id res chain seq x y z
N MET A 1 -9.76 -2.38 -3.66
CA MET A 1 -10.08 -1.06 -3.07
C MET A 1 -9.46 0.01 -3.95
N THR A 2 -10.08 1.18 -4.06
CA THR A 2 -9.55 2.32 -4.83
C THR A 2 -8.69 3.20 -3.93
N GLY A 3 -7.49 3.55 -4.39
CA GLY A 3 -6.60 4.46 -3.69
C GLY A 3 -6.96 5.94 -3.94
N PRO A 4 -6.38 6.86 -3.16
CA PRO A 4 -6.67 8.29 -3.25
C PRO A 4 -6.19 8.89 -4.57
N LYS A 5 -6.65 10.12 -4.85
CA LYS A 5 -6.26 10.90 -6.01
C LYS A 5 -4.79 11.25 -5.95
N PHE A 6 -4.05 11.10 -7.04
CA PHE A 6 -2.64 11.47 -7.15
C PHE A 6 -2.44 12.61 -8.16
N ILE A 7 -1.58 13.56 -7.83
CA ILE A 7 -1.19 14.69 -8.69
C ILE A 7 0.33 14.76 -8.74
N ALA A 8 0.90 14.63 -9.93
CA ALA A 8 2.34 14.75 -10.15
C ALA A 8 2.78 16.22 -10.13
N ALA A 9 3.85 16.52 -9.40
CA ALA A 9 4.38 17.87 -9.22
C ALA A 9 4.99 18.46 -10.50
N ARG A 10 5.63 17.61 -11.32
CA ARG A 10 6.42 18.02 -12.48
C ARG A 10 5.77 17.68 -13.83
N SER A 11 5.13 16.52 -13.94
CA SER A 11 4.49 16.10 -15.20
C SER A 11 3.06 16.61 -15.38
N GLY A 12 2.46 17.19 -14.32
CA GLY A 12 1.07 17.65 -14.34
C GLY A 12 0.04 16.53 -14.47
N THR A 13 0.46 15.25 -14.38
CA THR A 13 -0.42 14.09 -14.49
C THR A 13 -1.30 13.98 -13.25
N THR A 14 -2.61 13.86 -13.47
CA THR A 14 -3.59 13.63 -12.41
C THR A 14 -4.23 12.25 -12.58
N ILE A 15 -4.12 11.41 -11.56
CA ILE A 15 -4.75 10.09 -11.48
C ILE A 15 -5.89 10.21 -10.46
N GLN A 16 -7.14 10.09 -10.92
CA GLN A 16 -8.31 10.29 -10.04
C GLN A 16 -8.40 9.23 -8.93
N HIS A 17 -8.07 7.99 -9.25
CA HIS A 17 -8.02 6.89 -8.30
C HIS A 17 -6.76 6.06 -8.52
N THR A 18 -5.93 5.95 -7.50
CA THR A 18 -4.76 5.07 -7.52
C THR A 18 -5.16 3.61 -7.30
N GLY A 19 -4.24 2.68 -7.57
CA GLY A 19 -4.46 1.24 -7.38
C GLY A 19 -4.55 0.81 -5.92
N HIS A 20 -4.68 -0.51 -5.69
CA HIS A 20 -4.72 -1.11 -4.35
C HIS A 20 -3.45 -0.82 -3.54
N LEU A 21 -2.28 -0.76 -4.18
CA LEU A 21 -1.03 -0.38 -3.51
C LEU A 21 -1.09 1.05 -2.96
N GLY A 22 -1.65 1.98 -3.74
CA GLY A 22 -1.85 3.35 -3.31
C GLY A 22 -2.81 3.47 -2.12
N TYR A 23 -3.85 2.64 -2.08
CA TYR A 23 -4.74 2.52 -0.92
C TYR A 23 -4.00 2.05 0.33
N LEU A 24 -3.29 0.91 0.24
CA LEU A 24 -2.53 0.33 1.36
C LEU A 24 -1.48 1.30 1.90
N PHE A 25 -0.78 1.97 0.98
CA PHE A 25 0.23 2.97 1.32
C PHE A 25 -0.37 4.17 2.04
N ALA A 26 -1.53 4.66 1.58
CA ALA A 26 -2.21 5.77 2.22
C ALA A 26 -2.68 5.41 3.63
N GLU A 27 -3.20 4.20 3.83
CA GLU A 27 -3.64 3.74 5.14
C GLU A 27 -2.47 3.60 6.13
N GLU A 28 -1.32 3.13 5.67
CA GLU A 28 -0.10 3.07 6.48
C GLU A 28 0.39 4.47 6.89
N CYS A 29 0.29 5.46 5.99
CA CYS A 29 0.61 6.85 6.30
C CYS A 29 -0.36 7.49 7.31
N LYS A 30 -1.64 7.07 7.31
CA LYS A 30 -2.62 7.57 8.29
C LYS A 30 -2.27 7.17 9.72
N GLY A 31 -1.77 5.94 9.92
CA GLY A 31 -1.42 5.39 11.23
C GLY A 31 -0.18 6.00 11.90
N ARG A 32 0.62 6.80 11.18
CA ARG A 32 1.87 7.38 11.72
C ARG A 32 1.60 8.52 12.71
N LYS A 33 2.49 8.66 13.71
CA LYS A 33 2.46 9.76 14.68
C LYS A 33 2.84 11.07 14.00
N ALA A 34 2.00 12.10 14.18
CA ALA A 34 2.19 13.40 13.55
C ALA A 34 2.92 14.40 14.48
N ALA A 35 3.89 15.12 13.93
CA ALA A 35 4.49 16.29 14.57
C ALA A 35 3.54 17.48 14.41
N VAL A 36 3.10 18.07 15.52
CA VAL A 36 2.15 19.19 15.50
C VAL A 36 2.89 20.48 15.15
N VAL A 37 2.49 21.12 14.05
CA VAL A 37 2.97 22.45 13.68
C VAL A 37 2.19 23.48 14.51
N LYS A 38 2.93 24.41 15.15
CA LYS A 38 2.31 25.50 15.93
C LYS A 38 1.54 26.41 14.98
N GLY A 39 0.44 26.98 15.48
CA GLY A 39 -0.37 27.90 14.70
C GLY A 39 -1.85 27.84 15.03
N ARG A 40 -2.62 28.58 14.25
CA ARG A 40 -4.09 28.61 14.36
C ARG A 40 -4.69 27.24 14.07
N LYS A 41 -5.66 26.80 14.88
CA LYS A 41 -6.35 25.51 14.72
C LYS A 41 -7.82 25.75 14.38
N THR A 42 -8.25 25.30 13.20
CA THR A 42 -9.66 25.32 12.77
C THR A 42 -10.09 23.93 12.33
N SER A 43 -9.38 23.37 11.35
CA SER A 43 -9.57 22.01 10.85
C SER A 43 -8.19 21.38 10.69
N PRO A 44 -7.75 20.57 11.67
CA PRO A 44 -6.44 19.94 11.62
C PRO A 44 -6.34 19.00 10.41
N MET A 45 -5.29 19.16 9.61
CA MET A 45 -4.99 18.33 8.44
C MET A 45 -3.62 17.69 8.57
N GLY A 46 -3.51 16.43 8.16
CA GLY A 46 -2.23 15.72 8.13
C GLY A 46 -1.48 15.96 6.83
N VAL A 47 -0.17 16.19 6.91
CA VAL A 47 0.73 16.14 5.76
C VAL A 47 1.79 15.10 6.05
N THR A 48 1.90 14.08 5.21
CA THR A 48 2.95 13.06 5.32
C THR A 48 3.94 13.26 4.19
N ILE A 49 5.21 13.47 4.50
CA ILE A 49 6.29 13.49 3.50
C ILE A 49 6.91 12.11 3.50
N VAL A 50 6.99 11.51 2.32
CA VAL A 50 7.62 10.21 2.09
C VAL A 50 8.71 10.36 1.06
N GLU A 51 9.93 10.03 1.46
CA GLU A 51 11.07 9.97 0.56
C GLU A 51 11.31 8.52 0.17
N LEU A 52 11.03 8.25 -1.11
CA LEU A 52 11.27 6.98 -1.73
C LEU A 52 12.71 6.99 -2.22
N HIS A 53 13.57 6.26 -1.51
CA HIS A 53 14.90 5.97 -2.01
C HIS A 53 14.78 5.37 -3.41
N GLY A 54 15.60 5.89 -4.33
CA GLY A 54 15.67 5.33 -5.67
C GLY A 54 15.93 3.84 -5.55
N LEU A 55 15.13 3.03 -6.25
CA LEU A 55 15.45 1.61 -6.44
C LEU A 55 16.74 1.44 -7.29
N THR A 56 17.38 2.55 -7.67
CA THR A 56 18.68 2.73 -8.30
C THR A 56 19.82 2.30 -7.37
N ASN A 57 20.09 1.00 -7.37
CA ASN A 57 21.43 0.42 -7.50
C ASN A 57 21.33 -1.11 -7.54
N SER A 58 20.62 -1.61 -8.55
CA SER A 58 20.97 -2.87 -9.19
C SER A 58 21.08 -2.54 -10.67
N GLN A 59 22.22 -2.92 -11.26
CA GLN A 59 22.79 -2.48 -12.53
C GLN A 59 21.81 -2.31 -13.71
N PRO A 60 22.23 -1.58 -14.78
CA PRO A 60 21.70 -1.80 -16.12
C PRO A 60 22.26 -3.14 -16.64
N SER A 61 21.87 -4.26 -16.01
CA SER A 61 22.01 -5.57 -16.60
C SER A 61 20.71 -5.82 -17.38
N THR A 62 20.83 -5.83 -18.70
CA THR A 62 20.11 -6.73 -19.60
C THR A 62 18.87 -7.40 -19.00
N GLN A 63 17.69 -7.02 -19.51
CA GLN A 63 16.49 -7.86 -19.59
C GLN A 63 16.48 -9.11 -18.69
N THR A 64 16.10 -8.95 -17.42
CA THR A 64 15.42 -10.02 -16.68
C THR A 64 14.53 -9.35 -15.65
N ASN A 65 13.23 -9.50 -15.82
CA ASN A 65 12.20 -9.18 -14.83
C ASN A 65 12.33 -10.14 -13.63
N ASP A 66 13.39 -10.00 -12.84
CA ASP A 66 13.66 -10.92 -11.72
C ASP A 66 13.79 -10.13 -10.41
N HIS A 67 12.68 -9.58 -9.96
CA HIS A 67 12.52 -9.08 -8.59
C HIS A 67 11.26 -9.68 -7.98
N SER A 68 11.08 -11.01 -8.10
CA SER A 68 10.10 -11.71 -7.27
C SER A 68 10.50 -11.48 -5.81
N VAL A 69 9.68 -10.73 -5.08
CA VAL A 69 9.85 -10.59 -3.64
C VAL A 69 9.53 -11.96 -3.05
N ASP A 70 10.56 -12.71 -2.65
CA ASP A 70 10.40 -14.03 -2.06
C ASP A 70 9.72 -13.90 -0.70
N LEU A 71 8.40 -13.90 -0.75
CA LEU A 71 7.50 -13.79 0.38
C LEU A 71 7.42 -15.14 1.05
N ARG A 72 8.51 -15.50 1.75
CA ARG A 72 8.42 -16.52 2.79
C ARG A 72 7.43 -16.02 3.82
N LEU A 73 6.21 -16.54 3.75
CA LEU A 73 5.16 -16.30 4.73
C LEU A 73 5.73 -16.49 6.13
N ARG A 74 5.41 -15.52 6.98
CA ARG A 74 5.76 -15.41 8.39
C ARG A 74 5.79 -16.78 9.10
N THR A 75 6.94 -17.14 9.69
CA THR A 75 7.22 -18.42 10.37
C THR A 75 6.13 -18.88 11.35
N HIS A 76 5.41 -17.95 11.98
CA HIS A 76 4.32 -18.28 12.91
C HIS A 76 3.13 -19.02 12.29
N SER A 77 2.85 -18.88 10.99
CA SER A 77 1.77 -19.66 10.37
C SER A 77 2.12 -21.15 10.25
N ILE A 78 3.42 -21.47 10.15
CA ILE A 78 3.91 -22.85 10.04
C ILE A 78 3.74 -23.58 11.38
N GLU A 79 4.09 -22.95 12.50
CA GLU A 79 3.95 -23.53 13.83
C GLU A 79 2.49 -23.90 14.15
N MET A 80 1.57 -23.01 13.78
CA MET A 80 0.13 -23.21 14.02
C MET A 80 -0.50 -24.23 13.05
N ALA A 81 0.10 -24.47 11.87
CA ALA A 81 -0.37 -25.46 10.90
C ALA A 81 -0.10 -26.92 11.34
N VAL A 82 0.88 -27.14 12.22
CA VAL A 82 1.22 -28.48 12.75
C VAL A 82 0.06 -29.06 13.57
N PHE A 83 -0.71 -28.21 14.25
CA PHE A 83 -1.81 -28.61 15.13
C PHE A 83 -2.94 -29.38 14.40
N PRO A 84 -3.60 -28.83 13.36
CA PRO A 84 -4.65 -29.54 12.63
C PRO A 84 -4.13 -30.78 11.89
N ILE A 85 -2.88 -30.76 11.41
CA ILE A 85 -2.24 -31.91 10.76
C ILE A 85 -2.06 -33.06 11.75
N SER A 86 -1.55 -32.76 12.96
CA SER A 86 -1.33 -33.75 14.01
C SER A 86 -2.64 -34.39 14.46
N ILE A 87 -3.70 -33.59 14.61
CA ILE A 87 -5.03 -34.08 14.97
C ILE A 87 -5.59 -34.98 13.86
N SER A 88 -5.49 -34.58 12.59
CA SER A 88 -5.97 -35.36 11.46
C SER A 88 -5.22 -36.69 11.31
N LEU A 89 -3.90 -36.69 11.57
CA LEU A 89 -3.10 -37.91 11.59
C LEU A 89 -3.49 -38.82 12.77
N GLY A 90 -3.71 -38.23 13.94
CA GLY A 90 -4.16 -38.96 15.13
C GLY A 90 -5.53 -39.62 14.95
N THR A 91 -6.50 -38.91 14.39
CA THR A 91 -7.84 -39.47 14.08
C THR A 91 -7.75 -40.56 13.02
N CYS A 92 -6.90 -40.39 12.01
CA CYS A 92 -6.61 -41.41 11.00
C CYS A 92 -6.10 -42.70 11.66
N ILE A 93 -5.03 -42.61 12.47
CA ILE A 93 -4.43 -43.78 13.13
C ILE A 93 -5.45 -44.46 14.06
N ALA A 94 -6.23 -43.68 14.82
CA ALA A 94 -7.28 -44.21 15.68
C ALA A 94 -8.31 -45.04 14.88
N CYS A 95 -8.83 -44.53 13.77
CA CYS A 95 -9.78 -45.27 12.92
C CYS A 95 -9.20 -46.62 12.44
N GLY A 96 -7.91 -46.66 12.08
CA GLY A 96 -7.23 -47.90 11.69
C GLY A 96 -7.16 -48.94 12.82
N ILE A 97 -6.85 -48.50 14.05
CA ILE A 97 -6.79 -49.38 15.23
C ILE A 97 -8.17 -49.97 15.55
N PHE A 98 -9.22 -49.16 15.45
CA PHE A 98 -10.61 -49.59 15.68
C PHE A 98 -11.23 -50.33 14.48
N ARG A 99 -10.41 -50.69 13.47
CA ARG A 99 -10.79 -51.46 12.27
C ARG A 99 -11.87 -50.78 11.42
N ASP A 100 -12.01 -49.45 11.53
CA ASP A 100 -12.87 -48.64 10.68
C ASP A 100 -12.10 -48.20 9.43
N TRP A 101 -11.93 -49.14 8.51
CA TRP A 101 -11.12 -48.95 7.30
C TRP A 101 -11.70 -47.94 6.32
N PHE A 102 -13.03 -47.77 6.31
CA PHE A 102 -13.70 -46.76 5.49
C PHE A 102 -13.33 -45.36 5.99
N CYS A 103 -13.54 -45.06 7.28
CA CYS A 103 -13.16 -43.77 7.85
C CYS A 103 -11.65 -43.53 7.79
N PHE A 104 -10.82 -44.55 8.06
CA PHE A 104 -9.36 -44.47 7.90
C PHE A 104 -8.96 -44.01 6.49
N SER A 105 -9.45 -44.71 5.45
CA SER A 105 -9.07 -44.43 4.06
C SER A 105 -9.53 -43.05 3.63
N MET A 106 -10.71 -42.61 4.08
CA MET A 106 -11.27 -41.32 3.74
C MET A 106 -10.57 -40.14 4.43
N ILE A 107 -10.12 -40.31 5.67
CA ILE A 107 -9.30 -39.31 6.38
C ILE A 107 -7.92 -39.23 5.71
N LEU A 108 -7.29 -40.37 5.43
CA LEU A 108 -5.99 -40.42 4.76
C LEU A 108 -6.03 -39.77 3.37
N LEU A 109 -7.05 -40.08 2.58
CA LEU A 109 -7.28 -39.46 1.27
C LEU A 109 -7.44 -37.93 1.40
N GLY A 110 -8.14 -37.46 2.43
CA GLY A 110 -8.28 -36.04 2.73
C GLY A 110 -6.95 -35.36 3.05
N ILE A 111 -6.11 -35.98 3.88
CA ILE A 111 -4.77 -35.47 4.22
C ILE A 111 -3.90 -35.34 2.97
N VAL A 112 -3.86 -36.40 2.13
CA VAL A 112 -3.03 -36.41 0.92
C VAL A 112 -3.55 -35.40 -0.11
N SER A 113 -4.86 -35.39 -0.40
CA SER A 113 -5.47 -34.48 -1.37
C SER A 113 -5.29 -33.01 -0.98
N SER A 114 -5.52 -32.69 0.30
CA SER A 114 -5.33 -31.34 0.83
C SER A 114 -3.85 -30.94 0.81
N GLY A 115 -2.95 -31.85 1.19
CA GLY A 115 -1.51 -31.61 1.17
C GLY A 115 -0.99 -31.30 -0.23
N VAL A 116 -1.35 -32.12 -1.23
CA VAL A 116 -0.99 -31.88 -2.63
C VAL A 116 -1.56 -30.55 -3.13
N THR A 117 -2.81 -30.24 -2.80
CA THR A 117 -3.41 -28.97 -3.20
C THR A 117 -2.72 -27.77 -2.58
N CYS A 118 -2.38 -27.84 -1.29
CA CYS A 118 -1.62 -26.79 -0.60
C CYS A 118 -0.22 -26.59 -1.22
N LEU A 119 0.45 -27.66 -1.66
CA LEU A 119 1.73 -27.55 -2.37
C LEU A 119 1.60 -26.84 -3.71
N VAL A 120 0.59 -27.21 -4.50
CA VAL A 120 0.36 -26.59 -5.83
C VAL A 120 -0.03 -25.12 -5.67
N ILE A 121 -0.99 -24.81 -4.80
CA ILE A 121 -1.41 -23.41 -4.55
C ILE A 121 -0.28 -22.60 -3.90
N GLY A 122 0.47 -23.20 -2.98
CA GLY A 122 1.59 -22.57 -2.29
C GLY A 122 2.82 -22.35 -3.17
N SER A 123 2.88 -22.95 -4.37
CA SER A 123 3.96 -22.74 -5.33
C SER A 123 3.87 -21.41 -6.09
N GLY A 124 2.75 -20.69 -5.98
CA GLY A 124 2.57 -19.38 -6.60
C GLY A 124 3.58 -18.36 -6.08
N LYS A 125 4.31 -17.70 -6.98
CA LYS A 125 5.22 -16.62 -6.64
C LYS A 125 4.45 -15.32 -6.56
N PHE A 126 4.53 -14.64 -5.42
CA PHE A 126 3.95 -13.33 -5.27
C PHE A 126 4.92 -12.28 -5.78
N ASP A 127 4.48 -11.49 -6.74
CA ASP A 127 5.26 -10.41 -7.34
C ASP A 127 4.50 -9.08 -7.32
N VAL A 128 5.25 -7.99 -7.42
CA VAL A 128 4.71 -6.66 -7.59
C VAL A 128 5.00 -6.22 -9.01
N ARG A 129 3.95 -6.09 -9.81
CA ARG A 129 4.09 -5.56 -11.16
C ARG A 129 4.49 -4.09 -11.11
N ARG A 130 5.75 -3.83 -11.42
CA ARG A 130 6.30 -2.47 -11.54
C ARG A 130 6.07 -1.93 -12.94
N ILE A 131 5.88 -0.62 -13.02
CA ILE A 131 5.80 0.09 -14.31
C ILE A 131 7.18 0.67 -14.59
N VAL A 132 7.75 0.30 -15.74
CA VAL A 132 8.99 0.89 -16.24
C VAL A 132 8.66 2.29 -16.78
N PRO A 133 9.27 3.35 -16.22
CA PRO A 133 9.02 4.71 -16.71
C PRO A 133 9.58 4.90 -18.12
N ALA A 134 8.99 5.84 -18.87
CA ALA A 134 9.50 6.22 -20.17
C ALA A 134 10.90 6.85 -20.05
N LYS A 135 11.77 6.63 -21.04
CA LYS A 135 13.12 7.21 -21.05
C LYS A 135 13.01 8.74 -21.10
N GLY A 136 13.63 9.42 -20.13
CA GLY A 136 13.57 10.88 -20.00
C GLY A 136 12.41 11.43 -19.15
N SER A 137 11.63 10.56 -18.49
CA SER A 137 10.64 11.02 -17.52
C SER A 137 11.27 11.88 -16.42
N PRO A 138 10.66 13.01 -16.02
CA PRO A 138 11.12 13.79 -14.88
C PRO A 138 11.00 13.00 -13.57
N LYS A 139 11.53 13.53 -12.47
CA LYS A 139 11.31 12.96 -11.13
C LYS A 139 9.80 12.74 -10.89
N GLY A 140 9.47 11.65 -10.22
CA GLY A 140 8.09 11.23 -9.98
C GLY A 140 7.39 11.93 -8.84
N ASP A 141 8.01 12.99 -8.31
CA ASP A 141 7.49 13.77 -7.19
C ASP A 141 6.01 14.12 -7.40
N GLY A 142 5.20 13.98 -6.36
CA GLY A 142 3.76 14.21 -6.44
C GLY A 142 3.09 14.16 -5.08
N MET A 143 1.77 14.28 -5.07
CA MET A 143 0.98 14.15 -3.85
C MET A 143 -0.27 13.30 -4.04
N MET A 144 -0.60 12.54 -3.01
CA MET A 144 -1.86 11.84 -2.87
C MET A 144 -2.77 12.63 -1.94
N ILE A 145 -3.98 12.95 -2.40
CA ILE A 145 -4.95 13.74 -1.66
C ILE A 145 -6.05 12.82 -1.13
N SER A 146 -6.22 12.82 0.19
CA SER A 146 -7.39 12.29 0.89
C SER A 146 -8.14 13.43 1.58
N ASP A 147 -9.31 13.15 2.16
CA ASP A 147 -10.17 14.20 2.74
C ASP A 147 -9.50 15.06 3.83
N LYS A 148 -8.67 14.44 4.67
CA LYS A 148 -7.98 15.09 5.82
C LYS A 148 -6.47 14.90 5.84
N ASP A 149 -5.92 14.16 4.88
CA ASP A 149 -4.49 13.85 4.81
C ASP A 149 -3.99 14.09 3.38
N VAL A 150 -2.84 14.75 3.27
CA VAL A 150 -2.08 14.87 2.03
C VAL A 150 -0.77 14.12 2.20
N ILE A 151 -0.44 13.23 1.26
CA ILE A 151 0.79 12.44 1.30
C ILE A 151 1.65 12.89 0.13
N ILE A 152 2.79 13.49 0.42
CA ILE A 152 3.78 13.93 -0.55
C ILE A 152 4.74 12.77 -0.79
N LEU A 153 4.84 12.35 -2.04
CA LEU A 153 5.78 11.35 -2.51
C LEU A 153 6.95 12.08 -3.18
N GLN A 154 8.16 11.86 -2.71
CA GLN A 154 9.40 12.37 -3.31
C GLN A 154 10.25 11.19 -3.76
N GLY A 155 10.70 11.17 -5.01
CA GLY A 155 11.53 10.07 -5.50
C GLY A 155 11.53 9.91 -7.01
N GLU A 156 12.10 8.79 -7.46
CA GLU A 156 12.10 8.42 -8.87
C GLU A 156 10.71 8.03 -9.37
N GLU A 157 10.45 8.28 -10.65
CA GLU A 157 9.17 7.92 -11.31
C GLU A 157 8.86 6.43 -11.16
N SER A 158 9.87 5.56 -11.17
CA SER A 158 9.73 4.11 -11.00
C SER A 158 9.11 3.75 -9.63
N SER A 159 9.61 4.33 -8.55
CA SER A 159 9.11 4.11 -7.19
C SER A 159 7.70 4.67 -7.02
N VAL A 160 7.44 5.88 -7.53
CA VAL A 160 6.11 6.51 -7.43
C VAL A 160 5.08 5.80 -8.31
N ALA A 161 5.45 5.38 -9.51
CA ALA A 161 4.58 4.61 -10.40
C ALA A 161 4.22 3.24 -9.80
N THR A 162 5.13 2.62 -9.05
CA THR A 162 4.85 1.37 -8.34
C THR A 162 3.75 1.55 -7.29
N ILE A 163 3.78 2.63 -6.51
CA ILE A 163 2.72 2.92 -5.52
C ILE A 163 1.40 3.30 -6.19
N THR A 164 1.45 4.18 -7.19
CA THR A 164 0.25 4.78 -7.77
C THR A 164 -0.49 3.87 -8.75
N ARG A 165 0.25 3.07 -9.52
CA ARG A 165 -0.27 2.25 -10.63
C ARG A 165 0.13 0.78 -10.56
N GLY A 166 1.04 0.40 -9.67
CA GLY A 166 1.42 -0.99 -9.51
C GLY A 166 0.29 -1.86 -8.93
N SER A 167 0.47 -3.16 -9.06
CA SER A 167 -0.46 -4.15 -8.54
C SER A 167 0.28 -5.37 -8.01
N PHE A 168 -0.33 -6.02 -7.01
CA PHE A 168 0.10 -7.34 -6.58
C PHE A 168 -0.37 -8.39 -7.60
N THR A 169 0.54 -9.24 -8.02
CA THR A 169 0.29 -10.34 -8.95
C THR A 169 0.79 -11.63 -8.34
N LEU A 170 0.00 -12.69 -8.45
CA LEU A 170 0.43 -14.03 -8.07
C LEU A 170 0.72 -14.79 -9.37
N ASP A 171 1.98 -15.03 -9.63
CA ASP A 171 2.44 -15.75 -10.82
C ASP A 171 2.63 -17.22 -10.48
N PHE A 172 1.82 -18.06 -11.11
CA PHE A 172 1.93 -19.52 -11.03
C PHE A 172 2.78 -20.09 -12.15
N THR A 173 3.25 -19.26 -13.09
CA THR A 173 3.99 -19.69 -14.26
C THR A 173 5.45 -19.85 -13.87
N GLY A 174 5.95 -21.09 -13.87
CA GLY A 174 7.36 -21.39 -13.61
C GLY A 174 8.30 -20.98 -14.75
N GLN A 175 8.10 -19.85 -15.44
CA GLN A 175 8.93 -19.44 -16.56
C GLN A 175 9.29 -17.95 -16.56
N ASN A 176 10.56 -17.72 -16.26
CA ASN A 176 11.34 -16.59 -16.75
C ASN A 176 11.39 -16.66 -18.29
N HIS A 177 10.56 -15.91 -19.04
CA HIS A 177 10.96 -15.37 -20.35
C HIS A 177 10.00 -14.29 -20.88
N PRO A 178 10.47 -13.07 -21.17
CA PRO A 178 9.66 -12.02 -21.77
C PRO A 178 9.86 -11.99 -23.30
N ASP A 179 9.26 -12.92 -24.06
CA ASP A 179 9.21 -12.83 -25.53
C ASP A 179 8.00 -13.59 -26.15
N ALA A 180 6.92 -13.76 -25.40
CA ALA A 180 5.70 -14.42 -25.89
C ALA A 180 4.58 -13.41 -26.21
N ILE A 181 4.87 -12.40 -27.03
CA ILE A 181 3.83 -11.67 -27.78
C ILE A 181 4.22 -11.66 -29.25
N GLN A 182 4.46 -12.84 -29.85
CA GLN A 182 4.27 -13.02 -31.30
C GLN A 182 4.32 -14.50 -31.75
N ALA A 183 3.39 -15.32 -31.29
CA ALA A 183 3.00 -16.51 -32.04
C ALA A 183 1.60 -16.93 -31.61
N GLY A 184 0.64 -16.88 -32.52
CA GLY A 184 -0.56 -17.69 -32.37
C GLY A 184 -0.14 -19.16 -32.46
N GLY A 185 -0.48 -19.95 -31.45
CA GLY A 185 -0.12 -21.35 -31.37
C GLY A 185 -0.25 -21.83 -29.93
N GLU A 186 -1.09 -22.83 -29.75
CA GLU A 186 -1.35 -23.59 -28.52
C GLU A 186 -0.07 -23.89 -27.74
N GLU A 187 -0.08 -23.64 -26.41
CA GLU A 187 0.61 -24.38 -25.32
C GLU A 187 0.88 -23.46 -24.10
N HIS A 188 -0.18 -23.14 -23.35
CA HIS A 188 -0.11 -22.54 -22.00
C HIS A 188 -0.70 -23.51 -20.96
N GLU A 189 -0.06 -24.66 -20.67
CA GLU A 189 -0.82 -25.77 -20.02
C GLU A 189 -0.20 -26.61 -18.87
N PRO A 190 0.95 -26.35 -18.22
CA PRO A 190 1.34 -27.20 -17.08
C PRO A 190 0.65 -26.81 -15.75
N VAL A 191 0.62 -25.52 -15.38
CA VAL A 191 0.21 -25.11 -14.01
C VAL A 191 -1.29 -24.87 -13.85
N TYR A 192 -1.95 -24.34 -14.89
CA TYR A 192 -3.42 -24.26 -14.89
C TYR A 192 -4.05 -25.66 -14.83
N ARG A 193 -3.43 -26.63 -15.50
CA ARG A 193 -3.81 -28.05 -15.44
C ARG A 193 -3.60 -28.65 -14.05
N SER A 194 -2.51 -28.34 -13.34
CA SER A 194 -2.33 -28.83 -11.96
C SER A 194 -3.35 -28.24 -11.00
N ILE A 195 -3.68 -26.94 -11.11
CA ILE A 195 -4.73 -26.31 -10.31
C ILE A 195 -6.09 -26.96 -10.59
N GLY A 196 -6.40 -27.20 -11.88
CA GLY A 196 -7.62 -27.89 -12.30
C GLY A 196 -7.72 -29.33 -11.76
N LEU A 197 -6.62 -30.09 -11.83
CA LEU A 197 -6.56 -31.46 -11.30
C LEU A 197 -6.70 -31.48 -9.77
N CYS A 198 -6.07 -30.54 -9.05
CA CYS A 198 -6.26 -30.40 -7.60
C CYS A 198 -7.72 -30.08 -7.25
N SER A 199 -8.36 -29.18 -7.99
CA SER A 199 -9.79 -28.86 -7.80
C SER A 199 -10.66 -30.09 -8.02
N LEU A 200 -10.43 -30.85 -9.11
CA LEU A 200 -11.16 -32.08 -9.39
C LEU A 200 -10.94 -33.15 -8.31
N LEU A 201 -9.69 -33.30 -7.83
CA LEU A 201 -9.35 -34.23 -6.76
C LEU A 201 -10.07 -33.88 -5.45
N LEU A 202 -10.14 -32.60 -5.09
CA LEU A 202 -10.87 -32.13 -3.91
C LEU A 202 -12.38 -32.38 -4.02
N VAL A 203 -12.97 -32.13 -5.19
CA VAL A 203 -14.39 -32.42 -5.44
C VAL A 203 -14.68 -33.92 -5.36
N ALA A 204 -13.83 -34.75 -5.99
CA ALA A 204 -13.96 -36.20 -5.92
C ALA A 204 -13.81 -36.72 -4.48
N GLN A 205 -12.83 -36.20 -3.73
CA GLN A 205 -12.64 -36.53 -2.33
C GLN A 205 -13.86 -36.14 -1.48
N PHE A 206 -14.44 -34.97 -1.68
CA PHE A 206 -15.65 -34.55 -0.99
C PHE A 206 -16.85 -35.48 -1.26
N LEU A 207 -17.08 -35.84 -2.53
CA LEU A 207 -18.15 -36.76 -2.93
C LEU A 207 -17.96 -38.15 -2.33
N LEU A 208 -16.74 -38.69 -2.38
CA LEU A 208 -16.43 -39.98 -1.76
C LEU A 208 -16.63 -39.95 -0.25
N GLN A 209 -16.30 -38.84 0.42
CA GLN A 209 -16.51 -38.70 1.87
C GLN A 209 -18.01 -38.66 2.22
N LEU A 210 -18.84 -37.99 1.42
CA LEU A 210 -20.29 -37.99 1.62
C LEU A 210 -20.92 -39.39 1.48
N LEU A 211 -20.39 -40.22 0.59
CA LEU A 211 -20.96 -41.56 0.32
C LEU A 211 -20.42 -42.63 1.28
N LEU A 212 -19.11 -42.61 1.57
CA LEU A 212 -18.44 -43.70 2.28
C LEU A 212 -18.38 -43.50 3.81
N ILE A 213 -18.39 -42.27 4.31
CA ILE A 213 -18.34 -42.02 5.76
C ILE A 213 -19.62 -42.46 6.49
N PRO A 214 -20.84 -42.26 5.94
CA PRO A 214 -22.05 -42.81 6.55
C PRO A 214 -22.06 -44.34 6.64
N GLN A 215 -21.26 -45.04 5.82
CA GLN A 215 -21.10 -46.50 5.86
C GLN A 215 -20.09 -46.97 6.92
N GLY A 216 -19.31 -46.06 7.50
CA GLY A 216 -18.37 -46.33 8.59
C GLY A 216 -19.05 -46.49 9.95
N THR A 217 -18.26 -46.78 10.97
CA THR A 217 -18.76 -46.92 12.34
C THR A 217 -19.02 -45.54 12.97
N LEU A 218 -19.90 -45.49 13.98
CA LEU A 218 -20.20 -44.25 14.72
C LEU A 218 -18.92 -43.62 15.31
N PHE A 219 -17.96 -44.43 15.76
CA PHE A 219 -16.67 -43.96 16.23
C PHE A 219 -15.87 -43.24 15.14
N GLY A 220 -15.75 -43.85 13.95
CA GLY A 220 -15.03 -43.24 12.83
C GLY A 220 -15.70 -41.97 12.31
N GLN A 221 -17.04 -41.91 12.31
CA GLN A 221 -17.79 -40.71 11.96
C GLN A 221 -17.50 -39.55 12.92
N ILE A 222 -17.47 -39.80 14.24
CA ILE A 222 -17.12 -38.79 15.24
C ILE A 222 -15.69 -38.30 15.04
N MET A 223 -14.74 -39.21 14.81
CA MET A 223 -13.34 -38.86 14.57
C MET A 223 -13.16 -38.02 13.29
N PHE A 224 -13.88 -38.35 12.23
CA PHE A 224 -13.90 -37.55 11.00
C PHE A 224 -14.44 -36.15 11.25
N ILE A 225 -15.63 -36.03 11.85
CA ILE A 225 -16.28 -34.74 12.15
C ILE A 225 -15.37 -33.89 13.05
N GLY A 226 -14.72 -34.49 14.05
CA GLY A 226 -13.77 -33.82 14.93
C GLY A 226 -12.57 -33.24 14.16
N SER A 227 -11.96 -34.03 13.26
CA SER A 227 -10.85 -33.55 12.43
C SER A 227 -11.25 -32.41 11.48
N LEU A 228 -12.46 -32.48 10.91
CA LEU A 228 -13.02 -31.43 10.06
C LEU A 228 -13.28 -30.15 10.86
N ALA A 229 -13.89 -30.27 12.04
CA ALA A 229 -14.18 -29.13 12.92
C ALA A 229 -12.90 -28.38 13.32
N VAL A 230 -11.84 -29.11 13.68
CA VAL A 230 -10.53 -28.53 14.01
C VAL A 230 -9.92 -27.83 12.80
N SER A 231 -9.94 -28.47 11.63
CA SER A 231 -9.40 -27.88 10.38
C SER A 231 -10.18 -26.63 9.96
N TRP A 232 -11.51 -26.65 10.11
CA TRP A 232 -12.37 -25.51 9.87
C TRP A 232 -12.09 -24.36 10.84
N ALA A 233 -11.91 -24.64 12.13
CA ALA A 233 -11.57 -23.63 13.13
C ALA A 233 -10.22 -22.97 12.83
N TYR A 234 -9.21 -23.77 12.44
CA TYR A 234 -7.91 -23.25 12.03
C TYR A 234 -8.00 -22.38 10.77
N ASN A 235 -8.71 -22.83 9.74
CA ASN A 235 -8.90 -22.05 8.51
C ASN A 235 -9.68 -20.76 8.77
N SER A 236 -10.66 -20.79 9.68
CA SER A 236 -11.40 -19.60 10.12
C SER A 236 -10.50 -18.62 10.87
N TYR A 237 -9.58 -19.13 11.69
CA TYR A 237 -8.54 -18.31 12.34
C TYR A 237 -7.57 -17.70 11.31
N LEU A 238 -7.07 -18.46 10.33
CA LEU A 238 -6.23 -17.89 9.27
C LEU A 238 -6.98 -16.85 8.44
N ALA A 239 -8.26 -17.08 8.16
CA ALA A 239 -9.12 -16.14 7.44
C ALA A 239 -9.39 -14.86 8.26
N SER A 240 -9.31 -14.91 9.60
CA SER A 240 -9.46 -13.74 10.46
C SER A 240 -8.19 -12.90 10.56
N ILE A 241 -7.03 -13.43 10.15
CA ILE A 241 -5.79 -12.64 10.08
C ILE A 241 -6.01 -11.49 9.08
N GLU A 242 -5.67 -10.28 9.53
CA GLU A 242 -5.82 -9.04 8.78
C GLU A 242 -4.87 -9.03 7.57
N LYS A 243 -5.36 -9.53 6.43
CA LYS A 243 -4.62 -9.59 5.15
C LYS A 243 -4.07 -8.23 4.75
N GLU A 244 -4.83 -7.17 5.04
CA GLU A 244 -4.45 -5.80 4.73
C GLU A 244 -3.19 -5.39 5.49
N LYS A 245 -3.10 -5.66 6.79
CA LYS A 245 -1.92 -5.36 7.60
C LYS A 245 -0.69 -6.09 7.08
N VAL A 246 -0.81 -7.37 6.77
CA VAL A 246 0.28 -8.16 6.17
C VAL A 246 0.72 -7.54 4.84
N GLN A 247 -0.22 -7.16 3.97
CA GLN A 247 0.10 -6.50 2.70
C GLN A 247 0.77 -5.11 2.90
N ARG A 248 0.39 -4.34 3.91
CA ARG A 248 1.03 -3.05 4.26
C ARG A 248 2.47 -3.25 4.73
N GLU A 249 2.71 -4.24 5.61
CA GLU A 249 4.07 -4.60 6.08
C GLU A 249 4.95 -5.01 4.89
N ILE A 250 4.45 -5.88 4.02
CA ILE A 250 5.17 -6.30 2.80
C ILE A 250 5.51 -5.12 1.89
N LEU A 251 4.53 -4.23 1.67
CA LEU A 251 4.72 -3.04 0.83
C LEU A 251 5.83 -2.14 1.41
N MET A 252 5.81 -1.86 2.70
CA MET A 252 6.81 -0.98 3.32
C MET A 252 8.19 -1.65 3.41
N GLU A 253 8.28 -2.87 3.94
CA GLU A 253 9.56 -3.50 4.24
C GLU A 253 10.24 -4.10 3.00
N LYS A 254 9.46 -4.77 2.14
CA LYS A 254 10.02 -5.57 1.03
C LYS A 254 10.00 -4.84 -0.30
N VAL A 255 8.92 -4.12 -0.59
CA VAL A 255 8.73 -3.46 -1.89
C VAL A 255 9.41 -2.09 -1.90
N LEU A 256 9.15 -1.28 -0.87
CA LEU A 256 9.65 0.09 -0.75
C LEU A 256 10.95 0.21 0.05
N LYS A 257 11.42 -0.88 0.68
CA LYS A 257 12.66 -0.95 1.47
C LYS A 257 12.73 0.10 2.59
N GLU A 258 11.66 0.18 3.37
CA GLU A 258 11.54 1.09 4.53
C GLU A 258 11.83 2.56 4.16
N PRO A 259 10.94 3.20 3.39
CA PRO A 259 11.16 4.59 3.00
C PRO A 259 11.14 5.51 4.23
N TRP A 260 11.82 6.64 4.14
CA TRP A 260 11.76 7.67 5.18
C TRP A 260 10.36 8.30 5.14
N VAL A 261 9.66 8.27 6.27
CA VAL A 261 8.28 8.79 6.38
C VAL A 261 8.16 9.68 7.60
N LYS A 262 7.73 10.92 7.38
CA LYS A 262 7.44 11.88 8.45
C LYS A 262 6.06 12.51 8.28
N LYS A 263 5.25 12.44 9.34
CA LYS A 263 3.91 13.05 9.37
C LYS A 263 3.93 14.34 10.18
N TYR A 264 3.24 15.34 9.67
CA TYR A 264 3.00 16.64 10.27
C TYR A 264 1.50 16.88 10.40
N GLN A 265 1.09 17.61 11.43
CA GLN A 265 -0.30 18.02 11.62
C GLN A 265 -0.38 19.54 11.62
N LEU A 266 -1.12 20.09 10.66
CA LEU A 266 -1.24 21.51 10.41
C LEU A 266 -2.65 21.95 10.81
N GLY A 267 -2.78 23.12 11.45
CA GLY A 267 -4.02 23.53 12.08
C GLY A 267 -5.11 24.04 11.12
N THR A 268 -4.74 24.41 9.89
CA THR A 268 -5.65 24.93 8.86
C THR A 268 -5.34 24.36 7.48
N ARG A 269 -6.35 24.36 6.59
CA ARG A 269 -6.18 23.99 5.17
C ARG A 269 -5.25 24.95 4.42
N THR A 270 -5.25 26.23 4.81
CA THR A 270 -4.37 27.26 4.25
C THR A 270 -2.91 26.94 4.56
N SER A 271 -2.58 26.72 5.85
CA SER A 271 -1.23 26.34 6.28
C SER A 271 -0.79 25.04 5.63
N MET A 272 -1.69 24.06 5.54
CA MET A 272 -1.44 22.79 4.86
C MET A 272 -1.04 22.99 3.40
N THR A 273 -1.78 23.82 2.66
CA THR A 273 -1.51 24.08 1.25
C THR A 273 -0.17 24.79 1.05
N VAL A 274 0.15 25.78 1.89
CA VAL A 274 1.44 26.48 1.84
C VAL A 274 2.60 25.53 2.14
N PHE A 275 2.46 24.68 3.15
CA PHE A 275 3.47 23.68 3.49
C PHE A 275 3.71 22.68 2.36
N VAL A 276 2.64 22.21 1.70
CA VAL A 276 2.72 21.33 0.53
C VAL A 276 3.45 22.01 -0.63
N LEU A 277 3.15 23.29 -0.91
CA LEU A 277 3.84 24.06 -1.95
C LEU A 277 5.34 24.19 -1.68
N LEU A 278 5.71 24.50 -0.44
CA LEU A 278 7.11 24.59 -0.01
C LEU A 278 7.84 23.24 -0.09
N ALA A 279 7.18 22.15 0.30
CA ALA A 279 7.77 20.82 0.31
C ALA A 279 7.93 20.21 -1.09
N MET A 280 6.99 20.49 -2.01
CA MET A 280 7.01 19.90 -3.36
C MET A 280 7.68 20.77 -4.42
N MET A 281 7.60 22.11 -4.30
CA MET A 281 8.00 23.06 -5.33
C MET A 281 7.52 22.64 -6.74
N PRO A 282 6.19 22.55 -6.97
CA PRO A 282 5.63 22.06 -8.22
C PRO A 282 5.98 22.98 -9.40
N ALA A 283 5.93 22.44 -10.62
CA ALA A 283 6.17 23.22 -11.84
C ALA A 283 5.11 24.30 -12.10
N GLU A 284 3.86 24.06 -11.65
CA GLU A 284 2.74 25.01 -11.75
C GLU A 284 2.14 25.33 -10.34
N PRO A 285 2.84 26.12 -9.50
CA PRO A 285 2.40 26.41 -8.12
C PRO A 285 1.00 27.03 -8.04
N ARG A 286 0.68 27.93 -8.98
CA ARG A 286 -0.63 28.61 -9.03
C ARG A 286 -1.79 27.64 -9.23
N LYS A 287 -1.61 26.65 -10.10
CA LYS A 287 -2.65 25.65 -10.40
C LYS A 287 -2.91 24.77 -9.19
N LEU A 288 -1.85 24.29 -8.54
CA LEU A 288 -1.96 23.50 -7.31
C LEU A 288 -2.64 24.30 -6.19
N LEU A 289 -2.25 25.56 -6.01
CA LEU A 289 -2.83 26.46 -5.02
C LEU A 289 -4.33 26.69 -5.24
N ASN A 290 -4.74 26.89 -6.49
CA ASN A 290 -6.16 27.07 -6.84
C ASN A 290 -6.98 25.79 -6.67
N GLU A 291 -6.39 24.63 -6.94
CA GLU A 291 -7.06 23.35 -6.72
C GLU A 291 -7.26 23.05 -5.23
N MET A 292 -6.26 23.36 -4.39
CA MET A 292 -6.34 23.12 -2.95
C MET A 292 -7.18 24.18 -2.23
N LEU A 293 -7.14 25.45 -2.69
CA LEU A 293 -7.86 26.59 -2.13
C LEU A 293 -8.65 27.31 -3.23
N PRO A 294 -9.90 26.90 -3.52
CA PRO A 294 -10.67 27.42 -4.65
C PRO A 294 -11.21 28.84 -4.43
N ASN A 295 -11.00 29.44 -3.27
CA ASN A 295 -11.47 30.80 -2.96
C ASN A 295 -10.86 31.84 -3.91
N ASP A 296 -11.69 32.75 -4.41
CA ASP A 296 -11.31 33.71 -5.46
C ASP A 296 -11.71 35.17 -5.17
N THR A 297 -11.95 35.51 -3.89
CA THR A 297 -12.22 36.91 -3.49
C THR A 297 -10.97 37.77 -3.66
N ARG A 298 -11.13 39.10 -3.63
CA ARG A 298 -10.02 40.06 -3.77
C ARG A 298 -8.90 39.83 -2.76
N ALA A 299 -9.25 39.58 -1.50
CA ALA A 299 -8.29 39.21 -0.46
C ALA A 299 -7.55 37.90 -0.76
N TRP A 300 -8.26 36.87 -1.21
CA TRP A 300 -7.63 35.60 -1.58
C TRP A 300 -6.70 35.71 -2.79
N LYS A 301 -7.09 36.46 -3.83
CA LYS A 301 -6.22 36.72 -4.99
C LYS A 301 -4.93 37.39 -4.57
N THR A 302 -5.04 38.48 -3.81
CA THR A 302 -3.91 39.25 -3.31
C THR A 302 -2.97 38.42 -2.44
N TRP A 303 -3.53 37.62 -1.53
CA TRP A 303 -2.76 36.68 -0.72
C TRP A 303 -2.03 35.63 -1.57
N LYS A 304 -2.74 34.97 -2.50
CA LYS A 304 -2.16 33.96 -3.40
C LYS A 304 -1.01 34.53 -4.22
N ASP A 305 -1.19 35.72 -4.80
CA ASP A 305 -0.18 36.39 -5.61
C ASP A 305 1.08 36.69 -4.77
N THR A 306 0.88 37.23 -3.56
CA THR A 306 1.99 37.59 -2.67
C THR A 306 2.77 36.36 -2.16
N VAL A 307 2.07 35.29 -1.78
CA VAL A 307 2.70 34.05 -1.32
C VAL A 307 3.49 33.39 -2.44
N LEU A 308 2.93 33.32 -3.65
CA LEU A 308 3.60 32.72 -4.80
C LEU A 308 4.82 33.54 -5.23
N ASP A 309 4.71 34.87 -5.28
CA ASP A 309 5.84 35.75 -5.60
C ASP A 309 7.01 35.55 -4.63
N LYS A 310 6.73 35.42 -3.33
CA LYS A 310 7.74 35.11 -2.32
C LYS A 310 8.36 33.72 -2.48
N ILE A 311 7.54 32.69 -2.74
CA ILE A 311 8.03 31.31 -2.97
C ILE A 311 8.91 31.25 -4.22
N GLU A 312 8.50 31.86 -5.32
CA GLU A 312 9.25 31.91 -6.58
C GLU A 312 10.58 32.65 -6.44
N LYS A 313 10.61 33.73 -5.64
CA LYS A 313 11.83 34.47 -5.32
C LYS A 313 12.65 33.84 -4.19
N ASN A 314 12.25 32.68 -3.67
CA ASN A 314 12.87 32.00 -2.54
C ASN A 314 13.09 32.92 -1.32
N GLN A 315 12.10 33.77 -1.05
CA GLN A 315 12.11 34.70 0.08
C GLN A 315 11.43 34.08 1.31
N GLU A 316 11.80 34.59 2.48
CA GLU A 316 11.09 34.22 3.71
C GLU A 316 9.61 34.66 3.64
N LEU A 317 8.73 33.72 4.00
CA LEU A 317 7.30 33.97 4.19
C LEU A 317 7.09 34.63 5.55
N ARG A 318 7.57 35.88 5.65
CA ARG A 318 7.31 36.82 6.74
C ARG A 318 6.54 38.00 6.17
N PHE A 319 5.47 38.38 6.87
CA PHE A 319 4.57 39.42 6.43
C PHE A 319 4.47 40.50 7.51
N SER A 320 4.43 41.75 7.05
CA SER A 320 4.29 42.95 7.87
C SER A 320 3.03 43.71 7.49
N GLU A 321 2.70 44.74 8.27
CA GLU A 321 1.47 45.52 8.10
C GLU A 321 1.21 46.01 6.68
N ASN A 322 2.26 46.36 5.95
CA ASN A 322 2.20 46.80 4.56
C ASN A 322 1.61 45.75 3.59
N HIS A 323 1.62 44.46 3.98
CA HIS A 323 1.12 43.37 3.14
C HIS A 323 -0.38 43.18 3.27
N TRP A 324 -1.00 43.54 4.41
CA TRP A 324 -2.43 43.38 4.64
C TRP A 324 -3.20 44.70 4.74
N ASN A 325 -2.55 45.80 5.10
CA ASN A 325 -3.16 47.13 5.16
C ASN A 325 -3.11 47.82 3.79
N ILE A 326 -3.90 47.32 2.85
CA ILE A 326 -3.93 47.79 1.45
C ILE A 326 -5.02 48.83 1.28
N ALA A 327 -4.68 49.96 0.66
CA ALA A 327 -5.64 51.02 0.38
C ALA A 327 -6.84 50.50 -0.44
N GLY A 328 -8.05 50.78 0.03
CA GLY A 328 -9.30 50.36 -0.61
C GLY A 328 -9.76 48.94 -0.30
N PHE A 329 -9.16 48.27 0.68
CA PHE A 329 -9.73 47.07 1.31
C PHE A 329 -10.66 47.46 2.44
N ARG A 330 -11.72 46.67 2.64
CA ARG A 330 -12.58 46.81 3.81
C ARG A 330 -11.93 46.18 5.05
N ASP A 331 -12.38 46.58 6.24
CA ASP A 331 -11.85 46.06 7.51
C ASP A 331 -11.95 44.53 7.62
N ASP A 332 -13.01 43.92 7.10
CA ASP A 332 -13.19 42.48 7.04
C ASP A 332 -12.21 41.79 6.08
N GLU A 333 -11.92 42.41 4.93
CA GLU A 333 -10.92 41.91 3.98
C GLU A 333 -9.50 42.01 4.56
N THR A 334 -9.17 43.12 5.22
CA THR A 334 -7.88 43.34 5.89
C THR A 334 -7.66 42.34 7.02
N SER A 335 -8.71 42.09 7.84
CA SER A 335 -8.67 41.10 8.92
C SER A 335 -8.49 39.68 8.41
N LEU A 336 -9.21 39.32 7.33
CA LEU A 336 -9.05 38.04 6.66
C LEU A 336 -7.62 37.89 6.11
N LEU A 337 -7.11 38.90 5.42
CA LEU A 337 -5.79 38.88 4.80
C LEU A 337 -4.67 38.73 5.84
N LYS A 338 -4.76 39.43 6.98
CA LYS A 338 -3.87 39.26 8.13
C LYS A 338 -3.89 37.82 8.66
N THR A 339 -5.07 37.21 8.75
CA THR A 339 -5.23 35.82 9.20
C THR A 339 -4.58 34.83 8.21
N LEU A 340 -4.79 35.02 6.91
CA LEU A 340 -4.21 34.15 5.87
C LEU A 340 -2.69 34.24 5.82
N TYR A 341 -2.11 35.42 6.05
CA TYR A 341 -0.66 35.55 6.17
C TYR A 341 -0.13 34.83 7.41
N GLY A 342 -0.77 34.97 8.58
CA GLY A 342 -0.41 34.20 9.77
C GLY A 342 -0.39 32.68 9.52
N ASP A 343 -1.42 32.15 8.83
CA ASP A 343 -1.46 30.74 8.45
C ASP A 343 -0.27 30.33 7.54
N ALA A 344 0.21 31.24 6.68
CA ALA A 344 1.36 30.99 5.80
C ALA A 344 2.70 31.06 6.55
N GLU A 345 2.83 31.94 7.54
CA GLU A 345 4.00 32.00 8.42
C GLU A 345 4.12 30.72 9.26
N ASP A 346 3.02 30.29 9.87
CA ASP A 346 2.95 29.04 10.65
C ASP A 346 3.40 27.82 9.80
N ALA A 347 2.98 27.78 8.53
CA ALA A 347 3.39 26.74 7.59
C ALA A 347 4.87 26.80 7.23
N TYR A 348 5.41 28.01 7.04
CA TYR A 348 6.82 28.24 6.74
C TYR A 348 7.71 27.80 7.89
N GLU A 349 7.36 28.16 9.13
CA GLU A 349 8.05 27.68 10.34
C GLU A 349 8.03 26.16 10.45
N GLY A 350 6.88 25.54 10.20
CA GLY A 350 6.77 24.08 10.13
C GLY A 350 7.70 23.47 9.08
N HIS A 351 7.82 24.10 7.92
CA HIS A 351 8.69 23.64 6.84
C HIS A 351 10.18 23.82 7.17
N LEU A 352 10.57 24.91 7.82
CA LEU A 352 11.94 25.09 8.33
C LEU A 352 12.30 24.00 9.35
N GLY A 353 11.38 23.70 10.28
CA GLY A 353 11.54 22.59 11.22
C GLY A 353 11.67 21.24 10.52
N HIS A 354 10.92 21.02 9.44
CA HIS A 354 11.09 19.84 8.59
C HIS A 354 12.50 19.76 7.98
N ARG A 355 12.99 20.83 7.35
CA ARG A 355 14.32 20.87 6.74
C ARG A 355 15.45 20.62 7.75
N ALA A 356 15.32 21.18 8.95
CA ALA A 356 16.26 20.93 10.04
C ALA A 356 16.22 19.46 10.47
N SER A 357 15.03 18.90 10.74
CA SER A 357 14.90 17.50 11.16
C SER A 357 15.43 16.50 10.11
N ARG A 358 15.25 16.82 8.83
CA ARG A 358 15.80 16.01 7.74
C ARG A 358 17.32 16.01 7.74
N SER A 359 17.94 17.17 7.99
CA SER A 359 19.40 17.28 8.04
C SER A 359 19.97 16.45 9.19
N ASP A 360 19.33 16.50 10.36
CA ASP A 360 19.69 15.67 11.53
C ASP A 360 19.52 14.17 11.28
N ASP A 361 18.46 13.75 10.58
CA ASP A 361 18.19 12.35 10.27
C ASP A 361 19.22 11.80 9.25
N ILE A 362 19.59 12.60 8.23
CA ILE A 362 20.64 12.27 7.26
C ILE A 362 22.00 12.14 7.96
N GLU A 363 22.36 13.04 8.87
CA GLU A 363 23.62 12.96 9.64
C GLU A 363 23.69 11.71 10.53
N LYS A 364 22.54 11.21 10.98
CA LYS A 364 22.44 9.98 11.79
C LYS A 364 22.37 8.70 10.96
N GLY A 365 22.35 8.80 9.63
CA GLY A 365 22.26 7.65 8.72
C GLY A 365 20.92 6.91 8.79
N VAL A 366 19.82 7.63 9.07
CA VAL A 366 18.45 7.11 9.13
C VAL A 366 17.69 7.37 7.83
#